data_AF-A0A1J8QIZ6-F1
#
_entry.id   AF-A0A1J8QIZ6-F1
#
_cell.length_a   1.000
_cell.length_b   1.000
_cell.length_c   1.000
_cell.angle_alpha   90.00
_cell.angle_beta   90.00
_cell.angle_gamma   90.00
#
_symmetry.space_group_name_H-M   'P 1'
#
loop_
_entity.id
_entity.type
_entity.pdbx_description
1 polymer ?
#
loop_
_entity_poly.entity_id
_entity_poly.type
_entity_poly.pdbx_seq_one_letter_code
_entity_poly.pdbx_strand_id
1 'polypeptide(L)'
;MTVVVAICAMFILPDFPDTSAGWLTAEEQALARMRMKEDVIGGNEDMEDFKGGKSGLKQALSDWKVWWLALALTSLKLCLSFSTFFPTISATLGYNSTVSLLLCVPPWLFATYAAFEMSRRSDRAGERFGHITISIIVGILGFLMATATMNTAVRYISMFLMAQMHTGFIIFTAWVSNSTSGPSKSSKQAVALAFINAFSTLGVIVGS
;
A
#
# COMPACT_ATOMS: atom_id res chain seq x y z
N MET A 1 15.09 12.66 6.17
CA MET A 1 14.12 13.42 5.34
C MET A 1 12.70 13.32 5.89
N THR A 2 12.13 12.12 6.06
CA THR A 2 10.78 11.95 6.64
C THR A 2 10.62 12.51 8.06
N VAL A 3 11.62 12.35 8.93
CA VAL A 3 11.58 12.87 10.32
C VAL A 3 11.59 14.40 10.38
N VAL A 4 12.40 15.05 9.53
CA VAL A 4 12.47 16.51 9.46
C VAL A 4 11.16 17.09 8.90
N VAL A 5 10.61 16.44 7.86
CA VAL A 5 9.30 16.82 7.30
C VAL A 5 8.17 16.60 8.32
N ALA A 6 8.22 15.55 9.12
CA ALA A 6 7.23 15.30 10.19
C ALA A 6 7.29 16.35 11.31
N ILE A 7 8.50 16.79 11.70
CA ILE A 7 8.68 17.85 12.71
C ILE A 7 8.18 19.20 12.17
N CYS A 8 8.47 19.52 10.91
CA CYS A 8 7.93 20.73 10.27
C CYS A 8 6.40 20.67 10.10
N ALA A 9 5.84 19.50 9.81
CA ALA A 9 4.39 19.30 9.67
C ALA A 9 3.63 19.51 10.98
N MET A 10 4.19 19.10 12.13
CA MET A 10 3.56 19.35 13.44
C MET A 10 3.39 20.84 13.77
N PHE A 11 4.24 21.71 13.22
CA PHE A 11 4.12 23.17 13.41
C PHE A 11 3.23 23.86 12.38
N ILE A 12 3.00 23.23 11.22
CA ILE A 12 2.31 23.86 10.08
C ILE A 12 0.87 23.36 9.92
N LEU A 13 0.57 22.11 10.30
CA LEU A 13 -0.78 21.54 10.21
C LEU A 13 -1.50 21.61 11.57
N PRO A 14 -2.50 22.49 11.76
CA PRO A 14 -3.41 22.39 12.89
C PRO A 14 -4.32 21.17 12.73
N ASP A 15 -4.29 20.26 13.70
CA ASP A 15 -4.93 18.94 13.61
C ASP A 15 -6.47 18.96 13.61
N PHE A 16 -7.15 19.98 14.15
CA PHE A 16 -8.63 20.05 14.16
C PHE A 16 -9.14 21.51 14.20
N PRO A 17 -10.32 21.79 13.61
CA PRO A 17 -10.91 23.14 13.49
C PRO A 17 -11.38 23.78 14.81
N ASP A 18 -11.18 23.09 15.94
CA ASP A 18 -11.45 23.63 17.29
C ASP A 18 -10.18 24.10 18.00
N THR A 19 -8.98 23.80 17.46
CA THR A 19 -7.76 24.45 17.92
C THR A 19 -7.66 25.77 17.18
N SER A 20 -8.19 26.81 17.82
CA SER A 20 -8.12 28.23 17.49
C SER A 20 -6.81 28.62 16.79
N ALA A 21 -6.77 28.48 15.46
CA ALA A 21 -5.76 29.10 14.64
C ALA A 21 -6.22 30.55 14.47
N GLY A 22 -5.57 31.48 15.17
CA GLY A 22 -5.91 32.92 15.23
C GLY A 22 -5.76 33.69 13.90
N TRP A 23 -5.82 32.99 12.76
CA TRP A 23 -5.69 33.54 11.42
C TRP A 23 -6.88 33.23 10.51
N LEU A 24 -7.82 32.36 10.92
CA LEU A 24 -9.01 32.03 10.12
C LEU A 24 -10.21 32.87 10.56
N THR A 25 -10.84 33.55 9.61
CA THR A 25 -12.07 34.31 9.85
C THR A 25 -13.23 33.34 10.10
N ALA A 26 -14.20 33.71 10.95
CA ALA A 26 -15.32 32.83 11.31
C ALA A 26 -16.11 32.30 10.10
N GLU A 27 -16.16 33.07 9.01
CA GLU A 27 -16.80 32.69 7.75
C GLU A 27 -16.03 31.60 6.99
N GLU A 28 -14.70 31.65 6.97
CA GLU A 28 -13.86 30.64 6.31
C GLU A 28 -13.90 29.31 7.06
N GLN A 29 -14.02 29.35 8.39
CA GLN A 29 -14.25 28.16 9.21
C GLN A 29 -15.63 27.56 8.94
N ALA A 30 -16.66 28.38 8.77
CA ALA A 30 -18.00 27.90 8.42
C ALA A 30 -18.02 27.26 7.03
N LEU A 31 -17.29 27.83 6.07
CA LEU A 31 -17.19 27.31 4.71
C LEU A 31 -16.35 26.02 4.64
N ALA A 32 -15.29 25.91 5.45
CA ALA A 32 -14.55 24.66 5.64
C ALA A 32 -15.40 23.56 6.30
N ARG A 33 -16.23 23.92 7.29
CA ARG A 33 -17.21 22.99 7.90
C ARG A 33 -18.29 22.55 6.90
N MET A 34 -18.75 23.46 6.04
CA MET A 34 -19.73 23.13 4.98
C MET A 34 -19.13 22.19 3.93
N ARG A 35 -17.90 22.43 3.46
CA ARG A 35 -17.20 21.52 2.53
C ARG A 35 -16.95 20.15 3.15
N MET A 36 -16.56 20.11 4.43
CA MET A 36 -16.44 18.84 5.16
C MET A 36 -17.77 18.12 5.33
N LYS A 37 -18.91 18.83 5.39
CA LYS A 37 -20.26 18.25 5.44
C LYS A 37 -20.77 17.81 4.07
N GLU A 38 -20.39 18.50 3.01
CA GLU A 38 -20.80 18.20 1.63
C GLU A 38 -20.02 16.99 1.07
N ASP A 39 -18.79 16.78 1.53
CA ASP A 39 -18.04 15.52 1.34
C ASP A 39 -18.62 14.32 2.14
N VAL A 40 -19.64 14.53 2.99
CA VAL A 40 -20.38 13.46 3.70
C VAL A 40 -21.50 12.93 2.80
N ILE A 41 -21.14 12.21 1.75
CA ILE A 41 -22.10 11.34 1.06
C ILE A 41 -22.12 10.00 1.82
N GLY A 42 -22.94 9.94 2.87
CA GLY A 42 -23.37 8.68 3.51
C GLY A 42 -23.02 8.53 4.99
N GLY A 43 -24.04 8.63 5.85
CA GLY A 43 -24.03 8.08 7.22
C GLY A 43 -24.16 9.13 8.32
N ASN A 44 -25.40 9.34 8.79
CA ASN A 44 -25.81 10.35 9.74
C ASN A 44 -25.81 9.88 11.21
N GLU A 45 -25.02 8.88 11.60
CA GLU A 45 -25.22 8.20 12.91
C GLU A 45 -24.11 8.35 13.96
N ASP A 46 -22.88 8.79 13.63
CA ASP A 46 -21.76 8.76 14.60
C ASP A 46 -21.26 10.16 15.06
N MET A 47 -22.20 11.08 15.25
CA MET A 47 -21.91 12.47 15.63
C MET A 47 -21.98 12.78 17.13
N GLU A 48 -22.04 11.79 18.03
CA GLU A 48 -22.15 12.10 19.48
C GLU A 48 -20.98 11.68 20.38
N ASP A 49 -20.08 10.77 19.99
CA ASP A 49 -19.09 10.20 20.96
C ASP A 49 -17.61 10.56 20.73
N PHE A 50 -17.31 11.82 20.39
CA PHE A 50 -15.92 12.27 20.18
C PHE A 50 -15.32 13.02 21.37
N LYS A 51 -14.92 12.27 22.41
CA LYS A 51 -13.95 12.70 23.44
C LYS A 51 -12.72 11.78 23.44
N GLY A 52 -11.63 12.26 22.84
CA GLY A 52 -10.25 11.78 23.07
C GLY A 52 -9.69 10.74 22.08
N GLY A 53 -8.44 10.96 21.63
CA GLY A 53 -7.72 10.09 20.66
C GLY A 53 -7.55 8.61 21.06
N LYS A 54 -7.79 8.25 22.33
CA LYS A 54 -7.87 6.85 22.79
C LYS A 54 -9.12 6.12 22.28
N SER A 55 -10.21 6.85 22.02
CA SER A 55 -11.45 6.30 21.46
C SER A 55 -11.24 5.84 20.00
N GLY A 56 -10.52 6.64 19.20
CA GLY A 56 -10.21 6.31 17.81
C GLY A 56 -9.33 5.05 17.65
N LEU A 57 -8.34 4.86 18.52
CA LEU A 57 -7.50 3.64 18.53
C LEU A 57 -8.31 2.38 18.83
N LYS A 58 -9.19 2.43 19.83
CA LYS A 58 -10.02 1.29 20.21
C LYS A 58 -11.03 0.95 19.10
N GLN A 59 -11.62 1.97 18.46
CA GLN A 59 -12.53 1.78 17.33
C GLN A 59 -11.80 1.25 16.08
N ALA A 60 -10.57 1.68 15.80
CA ALA A 60 -9.79 1.16 14.67
C ALA A 60 -9.39 -0.31 14.85
N LEU A 61 -8.94 -0.68 16.05
CA LEU A 61 -8.53 -2.05 16.37
C LEU A 61 -9.71 -3.01 16.53
N SER A 62 -10.89 -2.50 16.86
CA SER A 62 -12.11 -3.32 16.94
C SER A 62 -12.76 -3.57 15.57
N ASP A 63 -12.30 -2.92 14.51
CA ASP A 63 -12.86 -3.08 13.18
C ASP A 63 -12.23 -4.30 12.48
N TRP A 64 -13.05 -5.31 12.22
CA TRP A 64 -12.63 -6.55 11.56
C TRP A 64 -12.03 -6.30 10.17
N LYS A 65 -12.44 -5.23 9.47
CA LYS A 65 -11.91 -4.88 8.14
C LYS A 65 -10.44 -4.47 8.21
N VAL A 66 -10.04 -3.77 9.27
CA VAL A 66 -8.66 -3.32 9.48
C VAL A 66 -7.73 -4.51 9.63
N TRP A 67 -8.15 -5.55 10.37
CA TRP A 67 -7.39 -6.78 10.52
C TRP A 67 -7.24 -7.56 9.21
N TRP A 68 -8.29 -7.65 8.39
CA TRP A 68 -8.20 -8.29 7.08
C TRP A 68 -7.27 -7.55 6.12
N LEU A 69 -7.35 -6.22 6.07
CA LEU A 69 -6.46 -5.40 5.26
C LEU A 69 -5.01 -5.50 5.75
N ALA A 70 -4.79 -5.53 7.06
CA ALA A 70 -3.49 -5.74 7.67
C ALA A 70 -2.90 -7.10 7.29
N LEU A 71 -3.67 -8.18 7.47
CA LEU A 71 -3.23 -9.54 7.12
C LEU A 71 -2.94 -9.69 5.62
N ALA A 72 -3.81 -9.16 4.77
CA ALA A 72 -3.61 -9.19 3.32
C ALA A 72 -2.35 -8.41 2.90
N LEU A 73 -2.09 -7.24 3.48
CA LEU A 73 -0.87 -6.48 3.22
C LEU A 73 0.38 -7.21 3.72
N THR A 74 0.29 -7.86 4.89
CA THR A 74 1.37 -8.70 5.43
C THR A 74 1.70 -9.84 4.49
N SER A 75 0.69 -10.58 4.00
CA SER A 75 0.88 -11.68 3.06
C SER A 75 1.49 -11.23 1.74
N LEU A 76 1.05 -10.08 1.21
CA LEU A 76 1.66 -9.47 0.04
C LEU A 76 3.14 -9.13 0.28
N LYS A 77 3.46 -8.46 1.40
CA LYS A 77 4.86 -8.13 1.74
C LYS A 77 5.73 -9.37 1.95
N LEU A 78 5.17 -10.42 2.53
CA LEU A 78 5.84 -11.72 2.66
C LEU A 78 6.18 -12.29 1.28
N CYS A 79 5.22 -12.33 0.35
CA CYS A 79 5.48 -12.79 -1.01
C CYS A 79 6.54 -11.94 -1.71
N LEU A 80 6.56 -10.61 -1.49
CA LEU A 80 7.54 -9.70 -2.08
C LEU A 80 8.98 -9.90 -1.55
N SER A 81 9.18 -10.61 -0.44
CA SER A 81 10.51 -10.85 0.11
C SER A 81 11.42 -11.61 -0.85
N PHE A 82 10.86 -12.35 -1.82
CA PHE A 82 11.62 -13.00 -2.89
C PHE A 82 12.62 -12.07 -3.62
N SER A 83 12.35 -10.76 -3.61
CA SER A 83 13.20 -9.73 -4.21
C SER A 83 14.61 -9.72 -3.62
N THR A 84 14.76 -10.08 -2.34
CA THR A 84 16.08 -10.19 -1.68
C THR A 84 16.88 -11.39 -2.22
N PHE A 85 16.19 -12.46 -2.59
CA PHE A 85 16.75 -13.67 -3.18
C PHE A 85 16.89 -13.58 -4.71
N PHE A 86 16.39 -12.52 -5.34
CA PHE A 86 16.40 -12.35 -6.79
C PHE A 86 17.82 -12.42 -7.40
N PRO A 87 18.87 -11.79 -6.81
CA PRO A 87 20.23 -11.95 -7.29
C PRO A 87 20.73 -13.40 -7.20
N THR A 88 20.37 -14.12 -6.14
CA THR A 88 20.71 -15.54 -5.98
C THR A 88 20.02 -16.38 -7.06
N ILE A 89 18.75 -16.12 -7.36
CA ILE A 89 18.04 -16.79 -8.46
C ILE A 89 18.72 -16.45 -9.80
N SER A 90 19.18 -15.23 -10.02
CA SER A 90 19.90 -14.86 -11.26
C SER A 90 21.25 -15.59 -11.38
N ALA A 91 21.97 -15.77 -10.27
CA ALA A 91 23.25 -16.46 -10.26
C ALA A 91 23.13 -17.93 -10.67
N THR A 92 22.00 -18.57 -10.34
CA THR A 92 21.75 -19.96 -10.75
C THR A 92 21.52 -20.16 -12.25
N LEU A 93 21.51 -19.10 -13.07
CA LEU A 93 21.52 -19.20 -14.53
C LEU A 93 22.89 -19.63 -15.09
N GLY A 94 23.93 -19.64 -14.25
CA GLY A 94 25.28 -20.11 -14.62
C GLY A 94 26.17 -19.06 -15.29
N TYR A 95 25.76 -17.80 -15.30
CA TYR A 95 26.57 -16.68 -15.79
C TYR A 95 27.49 -16.11 -14.71
N ASN A 96 28.52 -15.36 -15.12
CA ASN A 96 29.40 -14.63 -14.21
C ASN A 96 28.58 -13.67 -13.32
N SER A 97 28.96 -13.50 -12.05
CA SER A 97 28.27 -12.66 -11.07
C SER A 97 27.91 -11.26 -11.59
N THR A 98 28.81 -10.61 -12.35
CA THR A 98 28.54 -9.29 -12.95
C THR A 98 27.43 -9.35 -13.99
N VAL A 99 27.42 -10.40 -14.83
CA VAL A 99 26.41 -10.59 -15.89
C VAL A 99 25.06 -10.96 -15.28
N SER A 100 25.03 -11.80 -14.25
CA SER A 100 23.81 -12.19 -13.53
C SER A 100 23.10 -10.98 -12.89
N LEU A 101 23.87 -10.06 -12.31
CA LEU A 101 23.32 -8.80 -11.77
C LEU A 101 22.77 -7.90 -12.88
N LEU A 102 23.47 -7.79 -14.02
CA LEU A 102 22.96 -7.04 -15.18
C LEU A 102 21.66 -7.64 -15.73
N LEU A 103 21.53 -8.97 -15.74
CA LEU A 103 20.32 -9.66 -16.17
C LEU A 103 19.12 -9.44 -15.24
N CYS A 104 19.33 -8.94 -14.01
CA CYS A 104 18.23 -8.57 -13.14
C CYS A 104 17.53 -7.28 -13.59
N VAL A 105 18.24 -6.37 -14.26
CA VAL A 105 17.72 -5.04 -14.62
C VAL A 105 16.49 -5.12 -15.55
N PRO A 106 16.48 -5.91 -16.64
CA PRO A 106 15.34 -5.96 -17.56
C PRO A 106 14.02 -6.42 -16.92
N PRO A 107 13.98 -7.47 -16.07
CA PRO A 107 12.77 -7.82 -15.32
C PRO A 107 12.20 -6.67 -14.48
N TRP A 108 13.05 -5.90 -13.80
CA TRP A 108 12.62 -4.76 -12.98
C TRP A 108 12.10 -3.58 -13.81
N LEU A 109 12.72 -3.31 -14.96
CA LEU A 109 12.22 -2.31 -15.91
C LEU A 109 10.84 -2.70 -16.46
N PHE A 110 10.68 -3.97 -16.83
CA PHE A 110 9.39 -4.51 -17.27
C PHE A 110 8.31 -4.38 -16.19
N ALA A 111 8.63 -4.76 -14.95
CA ALA A 111 7.71 -4.63 -13.82
C ALA A 111 7.32 -3.18 -13.56
N THR A 112 8.25 -2.24 -13.72
CA THR A 112 7.97 -0.80 -13.56
C THR A 112 7.02 -0.29 -14.64
N TYR A 113 7.27 -0.64 -15.90
CA TYR A 113 6.39 -0.28 -17.01
C TYR A 113 4.98 -0.89 -16.83
N ALA A 114 4.92 -2.17 -16.50
CA ALA A 114 3.68 -2.88 -16.30
C ALA A 114 2.92 -2.39 -15.05
N ALA A 115 3.62 -1.93 -14.01
CA ALA A 115 3.02 -1.26 -12.86
C ALA A 115 2.32 0.04 -13.26
N PHE A 116 2.98 0.86 -14.09
CA PHE A 116 2.40 2.11 -14.58
C PHE A 116 1.13 1.87 -15.41
N GLU A 117 1.20 0.95 -16.38
CA GLU A 117 0.06 0.61 -17.24
C GLU A 117 -1.11 0.04 -16.43
N MET A 118 -0.84 -0.90 -15.52
CA MET A 118 -1.87 -1.54 -14.72
C MET A 118 -2.49 -0.59 -13.69
N SER A 119 -1.68 0.29 -13.09
CA SER A 119 -2.19 1.33 -12.17
C SER A 119 -3.16 2.26 -12.92
N ARG A 120 -2.78 2.75 -14.10
CA ARG A 120 -3.65 3.61 -14.92
C ARG A 120 -4.96 2.92 -15.32
N ARG A 121 -4.90 1.63 -15.65
CA ARG A 121 -6.08 0.84 -15.98
C ARG A 121 -6.98 0.61 -14.77
N SER A 122 -6.38 0.27 -13.63
CA SER A 122 -7.07 0.10 -12.35
C SER A 122 -7.80 1.38 -11.91
N ASP A 123 -7.13 2.53 -12.05
CA ASP A 123 -7.73 3.84 -11.73
C ASP A 123 -8.87 4.21 -12.67
N ARG A 124 -8.78 3.87 -13.96
CA ARG A 124 -9.84 4.14 -14.94
C ARG A 124 -11.04 3.20 -14.81
N ALA A 125 -10.80 1.92 -14.49
CA ALA A 125 -11.85 0.92 -14.38
C ALA A 125 -12.63 0.99 -13.05
N GLY A 126 -12.06 1.59 -12.00
CA GLY A 126 -12.64 1.61 -10.66
C GLY A 126 -12.59 0.25 -9.94
N GLU A 127 -12.34 -0.85 -10.65
CA GLU A 127 -12.24 -2.21 -10.11
C GLU A 127 -10.80 -2.60 -9.77
N ARG A 128 -10.38 -2.30 -8.53
CA ARG A 128 -9.00 -2.58 -8.07
C ARG A 128 -8.74 -4.05 -7.73
N PHE A 129 -9.77 -4.76 -7.25
CA PHE A 129 -9.66 -6.15 -6.81
C PHE A 129 -9.23 -7.11 -7.92
N GLY A 130 -9.79 -6.95 -9.13
CA GLY A 130 -9.44 -7.78 -10.30
C GLY A 130 -7.97 -7.62 -10.70
N HIS A 131 -7.48 -6.38 -10.75
CA HIS A 131 -6.10 -6.08 -11.13
C HIS A 131 -5.09 -6.64 -10.12
N ILE A 132 -5.40 -6.59 -8.82
CA ILE A 132 -4.58 -7.19 -7.76
C ILE A 132 -4.53 -8.71 -7.91
N THR A 133 -5.70 -9.34 -8.06
CA THR A 133 -5.81 -10.81 -8.17
C THR A 133 -5.06 -11.35 -9.38
N ILE A 134 -5.21 -10.71 -10.55
CA ILE A 134 -4.48 -11.08 -11.76
C ILE A 134 -2.97 -10.99 -11.55
N SER A 135 -2.50 -9.92 -10.90
CA SER A 135 -1.06 -9.72 -10.63
C SER A 135 -0.50 -10.82 -9.72
N ILE A 136 -1.27 -11.26 -8.72
CA ILE A 136 -0.89 -12.36 -7.81
C ILE A 136 -0.86 -13.69 -8.56
N ILE A 137 -1.87 -14.00 -9.38
CA ILE A 137 -1.93 -15.24 -10.17
C ILE A 137 -0.74 -15.32 -11.14
N VAL A 138 -0.41 -14.23 -11.83
CA VAL A 138 0.76 -14.15 -12.72
C VAL A 138 2.06 -14.38 -11.94
N GLY A 139 2.18 -13.82 -10.73
CA GLY A 139 3.32 -14.08 -9.85
C GLY A 139 3.44 -15.55 -9.45
N ILE A 140 2.34 -16.21 -9.07
CA ILE A 140 2.29 -17.64 -8.73
C ILE A 140 2.74 -18.50 -9.93
N LEU A 141 2.28 -18.17 -11.14
CA LEU A 141 2.73 -18.85 -12.36
C LEU A 141 4.23 -18.68 -12.58
N GLY A 142 4.78 -17.50 -12.31
CA GLY A 142 6.22 -17.26 -12.32
C GLY A 142 6.98 -18.19 -11.37
N PHE A 143 6.54 -18.30 -10.11
CA PHE A 143 7.17 -19.22 -9.15
C PHE A 143 7.05 -20.69 -9.55
N LEU A 144 5.91 -21.11 -10.11
CA LEU A 144 5.72 -22.47 -10.63
C LEU A 144 6.67 -22.76 -11.80
N MET A 145 6.80 -21.83 -12.75
CA MET A 145 7.73 -21.96 -13.88
C MET A 145 9.19 -22.05 -13.42
N ALA A 146 9.56 -21.26 -12.40
CA ALA A 146 10.92 -21.26 -11.87
C ALA A 146 11.30 -22.60 -11.20
N THR A 147 10.33 -23.32 -10.63
CA THR A 147 10.55 -24.63 -9.97
C THR A 147 10.36 -25.82 -10.90
N ALA A 148 9.54 -25.70 -11.95
CA ALA A 148 9.20 -26.80 -12.85
C ALA A 148 10.33 -27.19 -13.82
N THR A 149 11.28 -26.30 -14.12
CA THR A 149 12.32 -26.57 -15.12
C THR A 149 13.67 -25.97 -14.81
N MET A 150 14.73 -26.65 -15.27
CA MET A 150 16.11 -26.18 -15.22
C MET A 150 16.54 -25.44 -16.50
N ASN A 151 15.63 -25.26 -17.47
CA ASN A 151 15.95 -24.54 -18.70
C ASN A 151 16.19 -23.05 -18.44
N THR A 152 17.37 -22.55 -18.80
CA THR A 152 17.80 -21.16 -18.57
C THR A 152 16.84 -20.12 -19.16
N ALA A 153 16.28 -20.37 -20.34
CA ALA A 153 15.36 -19.43 -20.99
C ALA A 153 14.04 -19.32 -20.22
N VAL A 154 13.48 -20.45 -19.78
CA VAL A 154 12.22 -20.46 -19.03
C VAL A 154 12.39 -19.82 -17.65
N ARG A 155 13.54 -20.05 -17.00
CA ARG A 155 13.87 -19.42 -15.72
C ARG A 155 14.06 -17.91 -15.84
N TYR A 156 14.61 -17.45 -16.97
CA TYR A 156 14.68 -16.02 -17.24
C TYR A 156 13.29 -15.42 -17.46
N ILE A 157 12.41 -16.08 -18.22
CA ILE A 157 11.01 -15.63 -18.40
C ILE A 157 10.24 -15.62 -17.07
N SER A 158 10.41 -16.63 -16.22
CA SER A 158 9.74 -16.66 -14.91
C SER A 158 10.11 -15.48 -14.03
N MET A 159 11.33 -14.95 -14.15
CA MET A 159 11.75 -13.75 -13.42
C MET A 159 10.93 -12.51 -13.79
N PHE A 160 10.51 -12.36 -15.05
CA PHE A 160 9.64 -11.24 -15.46
C PHE A 160 8.25 -11.36 -14.83
N LEU A 161 7.70 -12.58 -14.80
CA LEU A 161 6.39 -12.85 -14.21
C LEU A 161 6.42 -12.64 -12.68
N MET A 162 7.49 -13.08 -12.03
CA MET A 162 7.71 -12.85 -10.60
C MET A 162 7.86 -11.36 -10.28
N ALA A 163 8.69 -10.62 -11.04
CA ALA A 163 8.89 -9.19 -10.83
C ALA A 163 7.59 -8.38 -11.00
N GLN A 164 6.73 -8.78 -11.96
CA GLN A 164 5.43 -8.14 -12.20
C GLN A 164 4.47 -8.21 -11.00
N MET A 165 4.67 -9.13 -10.06
CA MET A 165 3.87 -9.21 -8.83
C MET A 165 3.90 -7.90 -8.01
N HIS A 166 4.97 -7.09 -8.12
CA HIS A 166 5.05 -5.78 -7.44
C HIS A 166 3.95 -4.80 -7.83
N THR A 167 3.44 -4.92 -9.05
CA THR A 167 2.30 -4.14 -9.52
C THR A 167 1.07 -4.34 -8.64
N GLY A 168 0.80 -5.59 -8.23
CA GLY A 168 -0.32 -5.91 -7.35
C GLY A 168 -0.19 -5.25 -5.98
N PHE A 169 1.04 -5.19 -5.43
CA PHE A 169 1.31 -4.51 -4.18
C PHE A 169 1.06 -3.00 -4.26
N ILE A 170 1.53 -2.33 -5.32
CA ILE A 170 1.32 -0.89 -5.51
C ILE A 170 -0.19 -0.58 -5.53
N ILE A 171 -0.96 -1.31 -6.33
CA ILE A 171 -2.42 -1.12 -6.42
C ILE A 171 -3.10 -1.43 -5.08
N PHE A 172 -2.65 -2.48 -4.37
CA PHE A 172 -3.20 -2.84 -3.06
C PHE A 172 -2.94 -1.74 -2.02
N THR A 173 -1.75 -1.16 -1.96
CA THR A 173 -1.45 -0.04 -1.03
C THR A 173 -2.32 1.18 -1.33
N ALA A 174 -2.54 1.51 -2.60
CA ALA A 174 -3.47 2.55 -3.01
C ALA A 174 -4.91 2.20 -2.59
N TRP A 175 -5.32 0.94 -2.72
CA TRP A 175 -6.64 0.47 -2.29
C TRP A 175 -6.84 0.52 -0.78
N VAL A 176 -5.84 0.16 0.03
CA VAL A 176 -5.87 0.31 1.49
C VAL A 176 -6.02 1.78 1.87
N SER A 177 -5.25 2.67 1.24
CA SER A 177 -5.36 4.11 1.48
C SER A 177 -6.78 4.62 1.15
N ASN A 178 -7.34 4.25 -0.01
CA ASN A 178 -8.67 4.70 -0.40
C ASN A 178 -9.80 4.07 0.45
N SER A 179 -9.67 2.79 0.83
CA SER A 179 -10.66 2.10 1.68
C SER A 179 -10.69 2.65 3.09
N THR A 180 -9.60 3.25 3.54
CA THR A 180 -9.53 3.97 4.82
C THR A 180 -9.88 5.44 4.69
N SER A 181 -10.02 5.99 3.46
CA SER A 181 -10.34 7.40 3.16
C SER A 181 -11.82 7.76 3.25
N GLY A 182 -12.65 6.96 3.92
CA GLY A 182 -14.05 7.30 4.14
C GLY A 182 -14.23 8.50 5.09
N PRO A 183 -15.40 9.17 5.10
CA PRO A 183 -15.69 10.37 5.91
C PRO A 183 -15.64 10.18 7.45
N SER A 184 -15.18 9.03 7.94
CA SER A 184 -14.93 8.77 9.36
C SER A 184 -13.63 9.46 9.82
N LYS A 185 -13.77 10.72 10.23
CA LYS A 185 -12.90 11.51 11.14
C LYS A 185 -11.42 11.05 11.20
N SER A 186 -10.52 11.88 10.65
CA SER A 186 -9.09 11.61 10.34
C SER A 186 -8.26 10.86 11.39
N SER A 187 -8.60 10.92 12.68
CA SER A 187 -7.88 10.22 13.76
C SER A 187 -8.03 8.69 13.70
N LYS A 188 -9.24 8.13 13.47
CA LYS A 188 -9.41 6.66 13.36
C LYS A 188 -8.73 6.13 12.11
N GLN A 189 -8.86 6.85 11.00
CA GLN A 189 -8.23 6.53 9.72
C GLN A 189 -6.70 6.54 9.82
N ALA A 190 -6.12 7.61 10.38
CA ALA A 190 -4.67 7.73 10.53
C ALA A 190 -4.12 6.58 11.39
N VAL A 191 -4.82 6.24 12.49
CA VAL A 191 -4.44 5.13 13.36
C VAL A 191 -4.60 3.77 12.65
N ALA A 192 -5.68 3.54 11.91
CA ALA A 192 -5.88 2.30 11.16
C ALA A 192 -4.82 2.12 10.06
N LEU A 193 -4.52 3.17 9.29
CA LEU A 193 -3.49 3.14 8.24
C LEU A 193 -2.10 2.94 8.84
N ALA A 194 -1.79 3.63 9.94
CA ALA A 194 -0.53 3.44 10.67
C ALA A 194 -0.41 2.01 11.21
N PHE A 195 -1.48 1.47 11.79
CA PHE A 195 -1.53 0.10 12.29
C PHE A 195 -1.35 -0.94 11.16
N ILE A 196 -2.09 -0.81 10.05
CA ILE A 196 -1.96 -1.71 8.89
C ILE A 196 -0.53 -1.70 8.35
N ASN A 197 0.08 -0.51 8.20
CA ASN A 197 1.45 -0.40 7.74
C ASN A 197 2.47 -0.99 8.74
N ALA A 198 2.30 -0.70 10.03
CA ALA A 198 3.16 -1.26 11.08
C ALA A 198 3.07 -2.79 11.12
N PHE A 199 1.85 -3.33 11.17
CA PHE A 199 1.60 -4.78 11.19
C PHE A 199 2.15 -5.47 9.94
N SER A 200 1.99 -4.86 8.77
CA SER A 200 2.51 -5.42 7.52
C SER A 200 4.03 -5.58 7.47
N THR A 201 4.77 -4.85 8.30
CA THR A 201 6.23 -5.00 8.42
C THR A 201 6.63 -6.38 8.93
N LEU A 202 5.75 -7.07 9.67
CA LEU A 202 5.95 -8.46 10.06
C LEU A 202 6.18 -9.38 8.85
N GLY A 203 5.53 -9.11 7.71
CA GLY A 203 5.69 -9.91 6.50
C GLY A 203 7.11 -9.82 5.93
N VAL A 204 7.74 -8.65 6.04
CA VAL A 204 9.14 -8.46 5.63
C VAL A 204 10.07 -9.21 6.58
N ILE A 205 9.82 -9.13 7.90
CA ILE A 205 10.65 -9.80 8.91
C ILE A 205 10.61 -11.32 8.75
N VAL A 206 9.42 -11.89 8.54
CA VAL A 206 9.24 -13.34 8.34
C VAL A 206 9.85 -13.81 7.01
N GLY A 207 9.85 -12.94 5.99
CA GLY A 207 10.38 -13.27 4.67
C GLY A 207 11.87 -13.00 4.47
N SER A 208 12.57 -12.44 5.47
CA SER A 208 14.00 -12.11 5.41
C SER A 208 14.89 -13.28 5.80
#